data_AF-A0A973GDL7-F1
#
_entry.id   AF-A0A973GDL7-F1
#
_cell.length_a   1.000
_cell.length_b   1.000
_cell.length_c   1.000
_cell.angle_alpha   90.00
_cell.angle_beta   90.00
_cell.angle_gamma   90.00
#
_symmetry.space_group_name_H-M   'P 1'
#
loop_
_entity.id
_entity.type
_entity.pdbx_description
1 polymer ?
#
loop_
_entity_poly.entity_id
_entity_poly.type
_entity_poly.pdbx_seq_one_letter_code
_entity_poly.pdbx_strand_id
1 'polypeptide(L)'
;MAENPAVGRLATSGSLPVDTLAAAVRAAVTGPSAVDSPAVVWSDRGSQILLHVGKLQVRTAPSLVVVAVDTESVEFGVAPLIVRFVLGDGRGPASLVASTDADALGHPQVAARWGRLFCDVVWAAIARLVDAQASATGKHPGSIAVGEGGFRLRPQEPVDLPGLAAEHVRTLVAEGVRLAPRREHR
;
A
#
# COMPACT_ATOMS: atom_id res chain seq x y z
N MET A 1 31.97 -6.30 24.86
CA MET A 1 30.64 -6.57 24.27
C MET A 1 29.82 -5.31 24.50
N ALA A 2 29.80 -4.38 23.55
CA ALA A 2 29.19 -3.07 23.70
C ALA A 2 27.76 -3.10 23.14
N GLU A 3 26.77 -2.76 23.98
CA GLU A 3 25.40 -2.51 23.55
C GLU A 3 25.35 -1.30 22.60
N ASN A 4 24.64 -1.46 21.49
CA ASN A 4 24.40 -0.43 20.49
C ASN A 4 23.30 0.54 21.00
N PRO A 5 23.58 1.83 21.25
CA PRO A 5 22.63 2.76 21.85
C PRO A 5 21.60 3.38 20.88
N ALA A 6 21.44 2.85 19.65
CA ALA A 6 20.53 3.42 18.64
C ALA A 6 19.13 2.80 18.60
N VAL A 7 18.74 1.98 19.58
CA VAL A 7 17.38 1.41 19.65
C VAL A 7 16.54 2.21 20.64
N GLY A 8 15.68 3.09 20.13
CA GLY A 8 14.54 3.58 20.92
C GLY A 8 14.40 5.08 21.05
N ARG A 9 14.34 5.82 19.94
CA ARG A 9 13.44 6.98 19.90
C ARG A 9 12.13 6.52 19.30
N LEU A 10 11.15 6.28 20.17
CA LEU A 10 9.79 5.90 19.81
C LEU A 10 9.17 7.05 19.01
N ALA A 11 9.21 6.95 17.68
CA ALA A 11 8.35 7.76 16.84
C ALA A 11 6.89 7.53 17.29
N THR A 12 6.19 8.60 17.61
CA THR A 12 4.77 8.57 18.00
C THR A 12 4.00 7.80 16.93
N SER A 13 3.40 6.67 17.33
CA SER A 13 2.54 5.89 16.44
C SER A 13 1.26 6.66 16.18
N GLY A 14 0.97 6.94 14.92
CA GLY A 14 -0.31 7.49 14.48
C GLY A 14 -1.31 6.36 14.29
N SER A 15 -2.54 6.54 14.78
CA SER A 15 -3.66 5.64 14.50
C SER A 15 -4.59 6.29 13.48
N LEU A 16 -4.91 5.57 12.41
CA LEU A 16 -5.82 6.00 11.36
C LEU A 16 -7.11 5.17 11.45
N PRO A 17 -8.28 5.82 11.55
CA PRO A 17 -9.57 5.13 11.50
C PRO A 17 -9.75 4.35 10.20
N VAL A 18 -10.49 3.24 10.26
CA VAL A 18 -10.84 2.45 9.07
C VAL A 18 -11.61 3.28 8.03
N ASP A 19 -12.42 4.25 8.48
CA ASP A 19 -13.18 5.14 7.60
C ASP A 19 -12.28 6.05 6.75
N THR A 20 -11.14 6.48 7.30
CA THR A 20 -10.14 7.25 6.54
C THR A 20 -9.55 6.41 5.42
N LEU A 21 -9.28 5.13 5.69
CA LEU A 21 -8.85 4.21 4.64
C LEU A 21 -9.97 3.97 3.62
N ALA A 22 -11.20 3.74 4.08
CA ALA A 22 -12.34 3.53 3.19
C ALA A 22 -12.55 4.72 2.25
N ALA A 23 -12.40 5.95 2.74
CA ALA A 23 -12.44 7.16 1.93
C ALA A 23 -11.28 7.22 0.91
N ALA A 24 -10.05 6.92 1.33
CA ALA A 24 -8.89 6.91 0.45
C ALA A 24 -9.00 5.87 -0.67
N VAL A 25 -9.46 4.66 -0.34
CA VAL A 25 -9.71 3.58 -1.31
C VAL A 25 -10.83 3.98 -2.27
N ARG A 26 -11.95 4.51 -1.76
CA ARG A 26 -13.06 4.97 -2.59
C ARG A 26 -12.60 6.04 -3.57
N ALA A 27 -11.88 7.06 -3.11
CA ALA A 27 -11.35 8.11 -3.99
C ALA A 27 -10.41 7.56 -5.07
N ALA A 28 -9.57 6.57 -4.72
CA ALA A 28 -8.66 5.94 -5.68
C ALA A 28 -9.39 5.11 -6.75
N VAL A 29 -10.43 4.37 -6.36
CA VAL A 29 -11.25 3.56 -7.28
C VAL A 29 -12.12 4.44 -8.18
N THR A 30 -12.67 5.52 -7.63
CA THR A 30 -13.50 6.49 -8.35
C THR A 30 -12.69 7.30 -9.38
N GLY A 31 -11.47 7.68 -9.03
CA GLY A 31 -10.63 8.54 -9.86
C GLY A 31 -11.09 10.00 -9.89
N PRO A 32 -10.29 10.89 -10.52
CA PRO A 32 -10.52 12.34 -10.45
C PRO A 32 -11.69 12.84 -11.30
N SER A 33 -12.15 12.06 -12.28
CA SER A 33 -13.19 12.49 -13.23
C SER A 33 -14.62 12.16 -12.78
N ALA A 34 -14.78 11.41 -11.69
CA ALA A 34 -16.08 10.93 -11.22
C ALA A 34 -16.29 11.17 -9.71
N VAL A 35 -15.64 12.22 -9.17
CA VAL A 35 -15.75 12.61 -7.75
C VAL A 35 -17.23 12.67 -7.34
N ASP A 36 -17.53 12.12 -6.16
CA ASP A 36 -18.88 11.99 -5.57
C ASP A 36 -19.87 11.10 -6.32
N SER A 37 -19.48 10.44 -7.42
CA SER A 37 -20.34 9.47 -8.08
C SER A 37 -20.52 8.21 -7.22
N PRO A 38 -21.76 7.69 -7.04
CA PRO A 38 -21.99 6.44 -6.33
C PRO A 38 -21.57 5.21 -7.12
N ALA A 39 -21.27 5.35 -8.41
CA ALA A 39 -20.76 4.29 -9.26
C ALA A 39 -19.80 4.81 -10.34
N VAL A 40 -18.85 3.99 -10.77
CA VAL A 40 -17.89 4.34 -11.84
C VAL A 40 -17.75 3.20 -12.84
N VAL A 41 -17.56 3.53 -14.11
CA VAL A 41 -17.32 2.53 -15.15
C VAL A 41 -15.83 2.39 -15.37
N TRP A 42 -15.31 1.18 -15.22
CA TRP A 42 -13.96 0.83 -15.68
C TRP A 42 -14.03 0.21 -17.07
N SER A 43 -13.04 0.52 -17.91
CA SER A 43 -12.93 0.04 -19.29
C SER A 43 -11.54 -0.55 -19.54
N ASP A 44 -11.49 -1.73 -20.15
CA ASP A 44 -10.26 -2.42 -20.55
C ASP A 44 -10.55 -3.18 -21.84
N ARG A 45 -9.78 -2.90 -22.90
CA ARG A 45 -9.87 -3.60 -24.21
C ARG A 45 -11.31 -3.85 -24.70
N GLY A 46 -12.15 -2.82 -24.65
CA GLY A 46 -13.52 -2.87 -25.16
C GLY A 46 -14.55 -3.54 -24.24
N SER A 47 -14.16 -4.02 -23.05
CA SER A 47 -15.14 -4.44 -22.04
C SER A 47 -15.23 -3.44 -20.92
N GLN A 48 -16.43 -3.38 -20.34
CA GLN A 48 -16.78 -2.43 -19.31
C GLN A 48 -17.34 -3.16 -18.11
N ILE A 49 -17.10 -2.58 -16.95
CA ILE A 49 -17.72 -3.02 -15.71
C ILE A 49 -18.10 -1.79 -14.89
N LEU A 50 -19.31 -1.80 -14.35
CA LEU A 50 -19.76 -0.78 -13.41
C LEU A 50 -19.33 -1.19 -12.01
N LEU A 51 -18.63 -0.32 -11.29
CA LEU A 51 -18.28 -0.50 -9.88
C LEU A 51 -19.19 0.38 -9.03
N HIS A 52 -19.96 -0.23 -8.13
CA HIS A 52 -20.83 0.48 -7.17
C HIS A 52 -20.01 1.02 -6.00
N VAL A 53 -19.17 2.01 -6.25
CA VAL A 53 -18.24 2.58 -5.25
C VAL A 53 -18.95 3.15 -4.03
N GLY A 54 -20.21 3.56 -4.13
CA GLY A 54 -21.08 3.96 -3.02
C GLY A 54 -21.25 2.86 -1.98
N LYS A 55 -21.22 1.59 -2.41
CA LYS A 55 -21.33 0.39 -1.58
C LYS A 55 -19.98 -0.23 -1.22
N LEU A 56 -18.86 0.42 -1.55
CA LEU A 56 -17.53 -0.10 -1.24
C LEU A 56 -17.36 -0.29 0.27
N GLN A 57 -16.90 -1.48 0.64
CA GLN A 57 -16.65 -1.87 2.02
C GLN A 57 -15.16 -2.07 2.25
N VAL A 58 -14.65 -1.51 3.34
CA VAL A 58 -13.33 -1.82 3.87
C VAL A 58 -13.53 -2.40 5.27
N ARG A 59 -12.98 -3.59 5.49
CA ARG A 59 -12.97 -4.25 6.80
C ARG A 59 -11.55 -4.51 7.22
N THR A 60 -11.32 -4.44 8.53
CA THR A 60 -10.04 -4.73 9.13
C THR A 60 -10.18 -5.81 10.19
N ALA A 61 -9.16 -6.64 10.28
CA ALA A 61 -8.90 -7.58 11.37
C ALA A 61 -7.40 -7.51 11.68
N PRO A 62 -6.91 -8.09 12.80
CA PRO A 62 -5.48 -8.10 13.08
C PRO A 62 -4.68 -8.57 11.86
N SER A 63 -3.75 -7.72 11.38
CA SER A 63 -2.94 -7.96 10.18
C SER A 63 -3.68 -8.12 8.85
N LEU A 64 -5.00 -7.92 8.78
CA LEU A 64 -5.78 -8.16 7.56
C LEU A 64 -6.63 -6.94 7.17
N VAL A 65 -6.62 -6.63 5.89
CA VAL A 65 -7.50 -5.64 5.26
C VAL A 65 -8.28 -6.37 4.17
N VAL A 66 -9.59 -6.23 4.18
CA VAL A 66 -10.46 -6.74 3.13
C VAL A 66 -11.16 -5.56 2.48
N VAL A 67 -11.05 -5.46 1.16
CA VAL A 67 -11.76 -4.46 0.38
C VAL A 67 -12.67 -5.17 -0.59
N ALA A 68 -13.94 -4.78 -0.58
CA ALA A 68 -14.98 -5.34 -1.43
C ALA A 68 -15.76 -4.24 -2.13
N VAL A 69 -16.06 -4.43 -3.41
CA VAL A 69 -16.95 -3.57 -4.19
C VAL A 69 -17.91 -4.44 -5.00
N ASP A 70 -19.18 -4.04 -5.05
CA ASP A 70 -20.13 -4.67 -5.97
C ASP A 70 -19.82 -4.18 -7.38
N THR A 71 -19.75 -5.13 -8.31
CA THR A 71 -19.56 -4.88 -9.73
C THR A 71 -20.79 -5.31 -10.51
N GLU A 72 -21.04 -4.70 -11.66
CA GLU A 72 -22.18 -5.03 -12.50
C GLU A 72 -21.78 -5.01 -13.98
N SER A 73 -22.20 -6.03 -14.73
CA SER A 73 -22.17 -6.01 -16.19
C SER A 73 -23.42 -6.69 -16.76
N VAL A 74 -23.66 -6.48 -18.05
CA VAL A 74 -24.81 -7.03 -18.77
C VAL A 74 -24.76 -8.57 -18.82
N GLU A 75 -23.55 -9.14 -18.85
CA GLU A 75 -23.32 -10.57 -19.04
C GLU A 75 -23.58 -11.41 -17.77
N PHE A 76 -23.26 -10.88 -16.58
CA PHE A 76 -23.31 -11.63 -15.33
C PHE A 76 -24.05 -10.92 -14.18
N GLY A 77 -24.64 -9.75 -14.43
CA GLY A 77 -25.37 -8.99 -13.42
C GLY A 77 -24.45 -8.50 -12.30
N VAL A 78 -25.00 -8.38 -11.09
CA VAL A 78 -24.25 -7.89 -9.92
C VAL A 78 -23.41 -9.01 -9.30
N ALA A 79 -22.11 -8.79 -9.17
CA ALA A 79 -21.18 -9.69 -8.52
C ALA A 79 -20.12 -8.93 -7.69
N PRO A 80 -19.68 -9.46 -6.54
CA PRO A 80 -18.64 -8.80 -5.76
C PRO A 80 -17.26 -9.00 -6.38
N LEU A 81 -16.39 -8.00 -6.21
CA LEU A 81 -14.95 -8.08 -6.42
C LEU A 81 -14.24 -7.76 -5.11
N ILE A 82 -13.44 -8.71 -4.62
CA ILE A 82 -12.87 -8.67 -3.28
C ILE A 82 -11.37 -8.90 -3.34
N VAL A 83 -10.60 -8.07 -2.63
CA VAL A 83 -9.15 -8.26 -2.44
C VAL A 83 -8.81 -8.24 -0.95
N ARG A 84 -7.76 -8.98 -0.59
CA ARG A 84 -7.28 -9.12 0.77
C ARG A 84 -5.81 -8.76 0.85
N PHE A 85 -5.45 -7.97 1.85
CA PHE A 85 -4.05 -7.64 2.14
C PHE A 85 -3.70 -8.13 3.54
N VAL A 86 -2.71 -9.01 3.62
CA VAL A 86 -2.10 -9.45 4.87
C VAL A 86 -0.85 -8.63 5.12
N LEU A 87 -0.87 -7.83 6.18
CA LEU A 87 0.20 -6.93 6.59
C LEU A 87 0.98 -7.51 7.77
N GLY A 88 2.27 -7.17 7.85
CA GLY A 88 3.09 -7.51 9.01
C GLY A 88 2.53 -6.96 10.33
N ASP A 89 3.05 -7.47 11.44
CA ASP A 89 2.66 -7.07 12.80
C ASP A 89 3.21 -5.68 13.22
N GLY A 90 3.89 -4.98 12.30
CA GLY A 90 4.56 -3.70 12.55
C GLY A 90 5.93 -3.82 13.22
N ARG A 91 6.39 -5.04 13.53
CA ARG A 91 7.66 -5.28 14.22
C ARG A 91 8.70 -5.80 13.23
N GLY A 92 9.39 -4.85 12.58
CA GLY A 92 10.56 -5.13 11.76
C GLY A 92 10.45 -4.64 10.31
N PRO A 93 11.47 -4.90 9.48
CA PRO A 93 11.60 -4.33 8.14
C PRO A 93 10.53 -4.82 7.15
N ALA A 94 9.90 -5.97 7.41
CA ALA A 94 8.83 -6.52 6.57
C ALA A 94 7.47 -5.82 6.77
N SER A 95 7.37 -4.85 7.67
CA SER A 95 6.12 -4.17 8.03
C SER A 95 5.58 -3.19 6.98
N LEU A 96 6.31 -2.98 5.88
CA LEU A 96 5.83 -2.24 4.70
C LEU A 96 5.44 -3.17 3.54
N VAL A 97 5.58 -4.48 3.73
CA VAL A 97 5.20 -5.49 2.75
C VAL A 97 3.80 -6.01 3.09
N ALA A 98 2.95 -6.10 2.08
CA ALA A 98 1.70 -6.83 2.15
C ALA A 98 1.75 -8.06 1.25
N SER A 99 1.22 -9.18 1.73
CA SER A 99 0.85 -10.29 0.87
C SER A 99 -0.60 -10.11 0.42
N THR A 100 -0.88 -10.45 -0.83
CA THR A 100 -2.22 -10.45 -1.41
C THR A 100 -2.49 -11.81 -2.04
N ASP A 101 -3.77 -12.13 -2.23
CA ASP A 101 -4.14 -13.31 -3.01
C ASP A 101 -3.62 -13.19 -4.44
N ALA A 102 -3.26 -14.32 -5.05
CA ALA A 102 -2.84 -14.36 -6.46
C ALA A 102 -3.96 -13.86 -7.39
N ASP A 103 -5.20 -14.21 -7.05
CA ASP A 103 -6.41 -13.79 -7.75
C ASP A 103 -7.38 -13.11 -6.78
N ALA A 104 -8.05 -12.06 -7.24
CA ALA A 104 -9.15 -11.48 -6.48
C ALA A 104 -10.29 -12.49 -6.28
N LEU A 105 -10.99 -12.41 -5.15
CA LEU A 105 -12.17 -13.25 -4.90
C LEU A 105 -13.41 -12.62 -5.53
N GLY A 106 -14.39 -13.45 -5.91
CA GLY A 106 -15.63 -13.00 -6.54
C GLY A 106 -16.00 -13.84 -7.78
N HIS A 107 -16.74 -13.23 -8.70
CA HIS A 107 -17.08 -13.89 -9.97
C HIS A 107 -15.80 -14.12 -10.81
N PRO A 108 -15.51 -15.36 -11.28
CA PRO A 108 -14.22 -15.70 -11.88
C PRO A 108 -13.81 -14.83 -13.06
N GLN A 109 -14.76 -14.47 -13.94
CA GLN A 109 -14.47 -13.61 -15.10
C GLN A 109 -14.17 -12.17 -14.70
N VAL A 110 -14.82 -11.67 -13.64
CA VAL A 110 -14.57 -10.33 -13.10
C VAL A 110 -13.18 -10.31 -12.45
N ALA A 111 -12.90 -11.29 -11.59
CA ALA A 111 -11.63 -11.44 -10.91
C ALA A 111 -10.45 -11.56 -11.90
N ALA A 112 -10.56 -12.42 -12.91
CA ALA A 112 -9.51 -12.65 -13.89
C ALA A 112 -9.16 -11.39 -14.69
N ARG A 113 -10.14 -10.53 -14.98
CA ARG A 113 -9.93 -9.33 -15.80
C ARG A 113 -9.58 -8.09 -14.98
N TRP A 114 -10.31 -7.86 -13.90
CA TRP A 114 -10.25 -6.62 -13.13
C TRP A 114 -9.57 -6.77 -11.78
N GLY A 115 -9.40 -8.01 -11.29
CA GLY A 115 -8.88 -8.28 -9.95
C GLY A 115 -7.49 -7.71 -9.72
N ARG A 116 -6.59 -7.86 -10.69
CA ARG A 116 -5.24 -7.30 -10.57
C ARG A 116 -5.25 -5.77 -10.54
N LEU A 117 -6.00 -5.13 -11.44
CA LEU A 117 -6.15 -3.68 -11.45
C LEU A 117 -6.75 -3.16 -10.14
N PHE A 118 -7.79 -3.83 -9.64
CA PHE A 118 -8.42 -3.47 -8.37
C PHE A 118 -7.45 -3.62 -7.20
N CYS A 119 -6.68 -4.72 -7.14
CA CYS A 119 -5.63 -4.90 -6.15
C CYS A 119 -4.58 -3.78 -6.22
N ASP A 120 -4.09 -3.44 -7.41
CA ASP A 120 -3.07 -2.40 -7.61
C ASP A 120 -3.61 -1.02 -7.19
N VAL A 121 -4.86 -0.68 -7.52
CA VAL A 121 -5.51 0.57 -7.14
C VAL A 121 -5.68 0.67 -5.62
N VAL A 122 -6.14 -0.40 -4.97
CA VAL A 122 -6.30 -0.45 -3.51
C VAL A 122 -4.95 -0.34 -2.82
N TRP A 123 -3.92 -1.05 -3.28
CA TRP A 123 -2.58 -0.96 -2.73
C TRP A 123 -1.98 0.45 -2.89
N ALA A 124 -2.12 1.05 -4.07
CA ALA A 124 -1.69 2.42 -4.32
C ALA A 124 -2.43 3.44 -3.44
N ALA A 125 -3.69 3.19 -3.08
CA ALA A 125 -4.43 4.02 -2.13
C ALA A 125 -3.85 3.92 -0.72
N ILE A 126 -3.58 2.70 -0.25
CA ILE A 126 -2.96 2.45 1.06
C ILE A 126 -1.57 3.11 1.13
N ALA A 127 -0.73 2.89 0.13
CA ALA A 127 0.62 3.44 0.07
C ALA A 127 0.63 4.98 0.10
N ARG A 128 -0.25 5.62 -0.70
CA ARG A 128 -0.39 7.08 -0.70
C ARG A 128 -0.90 7.63 0.62
N LEU A 129 -1.87 6.95 1.26
CA LEU A 129 -2.38 7.37 2.56
C LEU A 129 -1.26 7.34 3.61
N VAL A 130 -0.45 6.27 3.62
CA VAL A 130 0.67 6.12 4.53
C VAL A 130 1.75 7.18 4.29
N ASP A 131 2.09 7.43 3.04
CA ASP A 131 3.07 8.45 2.66
C ASP A 131 2.62 9.86 3.06
N ALA A 132 1.35 10.20 2.81
CA ALA A 132 0.79 11.49 3.19
C ALA A 132 0.84 11.72 4.70
N GLN A 133 0.57 10.69 5.50
CA GLN A 133 0.59 10.76 6.96
C GLN A 133 2.00 10.89 7.53
N ALA A 134 2.98 10.18 6.97
CA ALA A 134 4.37 10.35 7.36
C ALA A 134 4.89 11.74 6.99
N SER A 135 4.61 12.18 5.75
CA SER A 135 5.04 13.47 5.20
C SER A 135 4.47 14.67 5.96
N ALA A 136 3.23 14.56 6.48
CA ALA A 136 2.63 15.58 7.34
C ALA A 136 3.44 15.88 8.61
N THR A 137 4.33 14.95 9.01
CA THR A 137 5.24 15.10 10.15
C THR A 137 6.71 15.29 9.75
N GLY A 138 7.00 15.49 8.45
CA GLY A 138 8.36 15.60 7.92
C GLY A 138 9.17 14.30 7.96
N LYS A 139 8.49 13.15 8.01
CA LYS A 139 9.08 11.81 8.17
C LYS A 139 8.76 10.91 6.98
N HIS A 140 9.41 9.76 6.90
CA HIS A 140 9.10 8.72 5.91
C HIS A 140 8.26 7.58 6.51
N PRO A 141 7.51 6.82 5.68
CA PRO A 141 6.89 5.58 6.11
C PRO A 141 7.92 4.61 6.71
N GLY A 142 7.69 4.15 7.93
CA GLY A 142 8.55 3.18 8.62
C GLY A 142 7.93 1.80 8.72
N SER A 143 6.75 1.70 9.31
CA SER A 143 5.99 0.44 9.43
C SER A 143 4.49 0.69 9.33
N ILE A 144 3.77 -0.24 8.71
CA ILE A 144 2.31 -0.28 8.72
C ILE A 144 1.87 -1.54 9.46
N ALA A 145 0.84 -1.41 10.31
CA ALA A 145 0.20 -2.54 10.95
C ALA A 145 -1.31 -2.30 11.03
N VAL A 146 -2.09 -3.38 11.09
CA VAL A 146 -3.54 -3.30 11.29
C VAL A 146 -3.87 -3.91 12.65
N GLY A 147 -4.60 -3.16 13.45
CA GLY A 147 -5.08 -3.60 14.77
C GLY A 147 -6.58 -3.37 14.92
N GLU A 148 -7.10 -3.67 16.11
CA GLU A 148 -8.46 -3.31 16.48
C GLU A 148 -8.63 -1.78 16.37
N GLY A 149 -9.58 -1.33 15.55
CA GLY A 149 -9.88 0.08 15.35
C GLY A 149 -9.18 0.77 14.17
N GLY A 150 -8.26 0.10 13.47
CA GLY A 150 -7.73 0.61 12.20
C GLY A 150 -6.23 0.43 11.97
N PHE A 151 -5.66 1.38 11.23
CA PHE A 151 -4.28 1.32 10.76
C PHE A 151 -3.35 2.03 11.73
N ARG A 152 -2.26 1.37 12.10
CA ARG A 152 -1.15 1.97 12.84
C ARG A 152 0.00 2.24 11.90
N LEU A 153 0.42 3.49 11.87
CA LEU A 153 1.60 3.93 11.14
C LEU A 153 2.69 4.29 12.15
N ARG A 154 3.90 3.79 11.92
CA ARG A 154 5.11 4.29 12.55
C ARG A 154 5.94 5.02 11.51
N PRO A 155 6.00 6.35 11.57
CA PRO A 155 6.94 7.11 10.77
C PRO A 155 8.38 6.84 11.22
N GLN A 156 9.34 6.97 10.32
CA GLN A 156 10.76 6.91 10.61
C GLN A 156 11.47 8.19 10.15
N GLU A 157 12.61 8.48 10.78
CA GLU A 157 13.44 9.59 10.35
C GLU A 157 13.94 9.35 8.92
N PRO A 158 14.05 10.41 8.10
CA PRO A 158 14.73 10.32 6.82
C PRO A 158 16.13 9.76 6.97
N VAL A 159 16.42 8.80 6.10
CA VAL A 159 17.75 8.19 6.00
C VAL A 159 18.49 8.88 4.86
N ASP A 160 19.68 9.43 5.14
CA ASP A 160 20.58 9.94 4.10
C ASP A 160 21.21 8.78 3.32
N LEU A 161 20.46 8.26 2.35
CA LEU A 161 20.90 7.17 1.50
C LEU A 161 22.17 7.51 0.71
N PRO A 162 22.33 8.71 0.10
CA PRO A 162 23.58 9.11 -0.53
C PRO A 162 24.78 9.09 0.42
N GLY A 163 24.63 9.63 1.64
CA GLY A 163 25.67 9.64 2.65
C GLY A 163 26.08 8.22 3.09
N LEU A 164 25.09 7.37 3.38
CA LEU A 164 25.33 5.96 3.73
C LEU A 164 25.97 5.17 2.60
N ALA A 165 25.54 5.38 1.36
CA ALA A 165 26.15 4.73 0.20
C ALA A 165 27.62 5.16 0.02
N ALA A 166 27.91 6.46 0.18
CA ALA A 166 29.28 6.98 0.12
C ALA A 166 30.15 6.46 1.27
N GLU A 167 29.60 6.31 2.47
CA GLU A 167 30.28 5.68 3.61
C GLU A 167 30.58 4.20 3.34
N HIS A 168 29.60 3.43 2.89
CA HIS A 168 29.79 2.02 2.55
C HIS A 168 30.87 1.83 1.47
N VAL A 169 30.85 2.66 0.42
CA VAL A 169 31.89 2.70 -0.62
C VAL A 169 33.27 2.98 -0.03
N ARG A 170 33.38 3.95 0.90
CA ARG A 170 34.65 4.26 1.58
C ARG A 170 35.15 3.07 2.41
N THR A 171 34.26 2.39 3.13
CA THR A 171 34.59 1.18 3.90
C THR A 171 35.11 0.06 3.01
N LEU A 172 34.42 -0.23 1.89
CA LEU A 172 34.87 -1.25 0.94
C LEU A 172 36.25 -0.94 0.37
N VAL A 173 36.53 0.33 0.02
CA VAL A 173 37.85 0.76 -0.44
C VAL A 173 38.91 0.60 0.64
N ALA A 174 38.62 0.96 1.89
CA ALA A 174 39.52 0.79 3.02
C ALA A 174 39.82 -0.68 3.33
N GLU A 175 38.87 -1.58 3.09
CA GLU A 175 39.01 -3.04 3.21
C GLU A 175 39.71 -3.69 2.00
N GLY A 176 40.17 -2.89 1.02
CA GLY A 176 40.91 -3.38 -0.15
C GLY A 176 40.03 -3.95 -1.27
N VAL A 177 38.70 -3.78 -1.19
CA VAL A 177 37.78 -4.18 -2.25
C VAL A 177 37.93 -3.22 -3.44
N ARG A 178 38.37 -3.76 -4.58
CA ARG A 178 38.42 -2.98 -5.83
C ARG A 178 37.00 -2.80 -6.38
N LEU A 179 36.51 -1.58 -6.36
CA LEU A 179 35.25 -1.22 -7.01
C LEU A 179 35.46 -1.16 -8.53
N ALA A 180 34.52 -1.75 -9.28
CA ALA A 180 34.54 -1.68 -10.74
C ALA A 180 34.40 -0.21 -11.21
N PRO A 181 35.06 0.19 -12.31
CA PRO A 181 34.89 1.53 -12.85
C PRO A 181 33.42 1.77 -13.22
N ARG A 182 32.91 2.93 -12.80
CA ARG A 182 31.53 3.35 -13.08
C ARG A 182 31.37 3.42 -14.60
N ARG A 183 30.52 2.56 -15.18
CA ARG A 183 30.19 2.63 -16.61
C ARG A 183 29.34 3.88 -16.85
N GLU A 184 29.94 4.93 -17.37
CA GLU A 184 29.21 6.08 -17.88
C GLU A 184 28.33 5.59 -19.05
N HIS A 185 27.02 5.56 -18.84
CA HIS A 185 26.06 5.38 -19.93
C HIS A 185 25.88 6.75 -20.59
N ARG A 186 26.30 6.82 -21.85
CA ARG A 186 26.19 7.98 -22.72
C ARG A 186 24.83 7.99 -23.41
#